data_AF-A0A0P6Y425-F1
#
_entry.id   AF-A0A0P6Y425-F1
#
_cell.length_a   1.000
_cell.length_b   1.000
_cell.length_c   1.000
_cell.angle_alpha   90.00
_cell.angle_beta   90.00
_cell.angle_gamma   90.00
#
_symmetry.space_group_name_H-M   'P 1'
#
loop_
_entity.id
_entity.type
_entity.pdbx_description
1 polymer ?
#
loop_
_entity_poly.entity_id
_entity_poly.type
_entity_poly.pdbx_seq_one_letter_code
_entity_poly.pdbx_strand_id
1 'polypeptide(L)'
;MTKLILHPIDERAAGSWQQERKRKRLNNAISDSLKFLRLMVDDEKLIRDEIGLTKIRDLEAQRDDPKTGDEERSQLATAISTLEQAITPEQRAQLLAARRATIDADRAYEDARQEYEDWVLARLQTDDGTPVAEALELATKDQIDAMVWNDLEESSVPQLG
;
A
#
# COMPACT_ATOMS: atom_id res chain seq x y z
N MET A 1 -13.02 17.62 -25.64
CA MET A 1 -12.37 16.71 -24.68
C MET A 1 -11.42 17.57 -23.89
N THR A 2 -11.48 17.52 -22.56
CA THR A 2 -10.67 18.37 -21.68
C THR A 2 -9.45 17.58 -21.24
N LYS A 3 -8.27 18.19 -21.23
CA LYS A 3 -7.05 17.54 -20.72
C LYS A 3 -6.76 17.99 -19.31
N LEU A 4 -6.54 17.04 -18.40
CA LEU A 4 -5.87 17.26 -17.12
C LEU A 4 -4.36 17.19 -17.37
N ILE A 5 -3.65 18.24 -16.99
CA ILE A 5 -2.21 18.39 -17.19
C ILE A 5 -1.57 18.60 -15.83
N LEU A 6 -0.55 17.79 -15.50
CA LEU A 6 0.31 18.06 -14.37
C LEU A 6 1.34 19.10 -14.78
N HIS A 7 1.18 20.34 -14.32
CA HIS A 7 2.10 21.39 -14.73
C HIS A 7 3.50 21.13 -14.14
N PRO A 8 4.56 21.03 -14.97
CA PRO A 8 5.92 20.83 -14.47
C PRO A 8 6.39 22.03 -13.63
N ILE A 9 7.38 21.81 -12.77
CA ILE A 9 8.03 22.91 -12.04
C ILE A 9 8.87 23.69 -13.05
N ASP A 10 8.49 24.94 -13.33
CA ASP A 10 9.33 25.83 -14.13
C ASP A 10 10.61 26.17 -13.35
N GLU A 11 11.74 25.63 -13.79
CA GLU A 11 13.04 25.82 -13.14
C GLU A 11 13.44 27.30 -13.04
N ARG A 12 12.95 28.15 -13.95
CA ARG A 12 13.30 29.57 -14.03
C ARG A 12 12.37 30.46 -13.20
N ALA A 13 11.25 29.93 -12.73
CA ALA A 13 10.32 30.69 -11.90
C ALA A 13 10.88 30.96 -10.50
N ALA A 14 10.55 32.12 -9.94
CA ALA A 14 10.85 32.40 -8.54
C ALA A 14 10.17 31.35 -7.63
N GLY A 15 10.92 30.77 -6.69
CA GLY A 15 10.41 29.73 -5.79
C GLY A 15 10.46 28.30 -6.35
N SER A 16 10.93 28.10 -7.59
CA SER A 16 11.07 26.77 -8.22
C SER A 16 11.88 25.78 -7.36
N TRP A 17 12.99 26.23 -6.77
CA TRP A 17 13.82 25.42 -5.86
C TRP A 17 13.05 24.90 -4.64
N GLN A 18 12.16 25.72 -4.05
CA GLN A 18 11.36 25.31 -2.89
C GLN A 18 10.33 24.25 -3.29
N GLN A 19 9.70 24.40 -4.46
CA GLN A 19 8.76 23.41 -4.99
C GLN A 19 9.47 22.09 -5.28
N GLU A 20 10.63 22.12 -5.91
CA GLU A 20 11.41 20.92 -6.24
C GLU A 20 11.92 20.22 -4.98
N ARG A 21 12.37 21.00 -3.98
CA ARG A 21 12.74 20.46 -2.66
C ARG A 21 11.55 19.80 -1.96
N LYS A 22 10.35 20.38 -2.06
CA LYS A 22 9.12 19.77 -1.52
C LYS A 22 8.81 18.45 -2.24
N ARG A 23 8.82 18.43 -3.58
CA ARG A 23 8.62 17.21 -4.38
C ARG A 23 9.58 16.08 -3.97
N LYS A 24 10.88 16.38 -3.91
CA LYS A 24 11.89 15.40 -3.48
C LYS A 24 11.64 14.89 -2.06
N ARG A 25 11.28 15.76 -1.13
CA ARG A 25 10.97 15.36 0.26
C ARG A 25 9.79 14.39 0.31
N LEU A 26 8.72 14.67 -0.44
CA LEU A 26 7.53 13.81 -0.48
C LEU A 26 7.84 12.44 -1.11
N ASN A 27 8.56 12.43 -2.22
CA ASN A 27 9.02 11.19 -2.86
C ASN A 27 9.91 10.35 -1.92
N ASN A 28 10.83 11.01 -1.21
CA ASN A 28 11.66 10.32 -0.21
C ASN A 28 10.80 9.76 0.93
N ALA A 29 9.80 10.51 1.42
CA ALA A 29 8.90 10.03 2.46
C ALA A 29 8.13 8.78 2.01
N ILE A 30 7.59 8.75 0.79
CA ILE A 30 6.94 7.55 0.22
C ILE A 30 7.93 6.39 0.15
N SER A 31 9.11 6.61 -0.42
CA SER A 31 10.15 5.58 -0.57
C SER A 31 10.54 4.99 0.79
N ASP A 32 10.76 5.84 1.79
CA ASP A 32 11.26 5.41 3.09
C ASP A 32 10.16 4.74 3.92
N SER A 33 8.92 5.25 3.89
CA SER A 33 7.77 4.56 4.48
C SER A 33 7.51 3.20 3.82
N LEU A 34 7.66 3.09 2.49
CA LEU A 34 7.50 1.81 1.79
C LEU A 34 8.58 0.80 2.17
N LYS A 35 9.84 1.24 2.28
CA LYS A 35 10.93 0.39 2.77
C LYS A 35 10.66 -0.09 4.19
N PHE A 36 10.19 0.80 5.05
CA PHE A 36 9.86 0.48 6.44
C PHE A 36 8.70 -0.50 6.54
N LEU A 37 7.62 -0.29 5.77
CA LEU A 37 6.50 -1.22 5.67
C LEU A 37 6.97 -2.62 5.24
N ARG A 38 7.80 -2.70 4.19
CA ARG A 38 8.36 -3.99 3.74
C ARG A 38 9.15 -4.69 4.84
N LEU A 39 9.97 -3.95 5.59
CA LEU A 39 10.71 -4.50 6.73
C LEU A 39 9.77 -5.07 7.80
N MET A 40 8.71 -4.35 8.16
CA MET A 40 7.75 -4.83 9.18
C MET A 40 6.95 -6.05 8.71
N VAL A 41 6.57 -6.10 7.43
CA VAL A 41 5.93 -7.29 6.82
C VAL A 41 6.86 -8.50 6.86
N ASP A 42 8.15 -8.30 6.54
CA ASP A 42 9.14 -9.37 6.59
C ASP A 42 9.42 -9.85 8.03
N ASP A 43 9.51 -8.93 9.00
CA ASP A 43 9.65 -9.24 10.42
C ASP A 43 8.44 -9.99 10.97
N GLU A 44 7.21 -9.55 10.66
CA GLU A 44 5.99 -10.27 11.05
C GLU A 44 5.95 -11.68 10.44
N LYS A 45 6.34 -11.81 9.17
CA LYS A 45 6.41 -13.10 8.50
C LYS A 45 7.43 -14.02 9.17
N LEU A 46 8.63 -13.51 9.48
CA LEU A 46 9.67 -14.27 10.18
C LEU A 46 9.15 -14.79 11.53
N ILE A 47 8.54 -13.92 12.34
CA ILE A 47 7.96 -14.29 13.64
C ILE A 47 6.86 -15.36 13.47
N ARG A 48 6.00 -15.21 12.46
CA ARG A 48 4.95 -16.20 12.17
C ARG A 48 5.55 -17.57 11.80
N ASP A 49 6.63 -17.57 11.04
CA ASP A 49 7.35 -18.79 10.65
C ASP A 49 8.06 -19.43 11.86
N GLU A 50 8.72 -18.63 12.70
CA GLU A 50 9.40 -19.08 13.93
C GLU A 50 8.44 -19.69 14.95
N ILE A 51 7.24 -19.13 15.09
CA ILE A 51 6.19 -19.66 15.98
C ILE A 51 5.48 -20.89 15.37
N GLY A 52 5.76 -21.20 14.10
CA GLY A 52 5.20 -22.37 13.42
C GLY A 52 3.77 -22.18 12.91
N LEU A 53 3.26 -20.94 12.87
CA LEU A 53 1.91 -20.64 12.38
C LEU A 53 1.76 -20.89 10.88
N THR A 54 2.83 -20.72 10.09
CA THR A 54 2.82 -21.09 8.66
C THR A 54 2.64 -22.60 8.50
N LYS A 55 3.34 -23.40 9.31
CA LYS A 55 3.17 -24.86 9.33
C LYS A 55 1.77 -25.28 9.78
N ILE A 56 1.21 -24.63 10.80
CA ILE A 56 -0.16 -24.89 11.25
C ILE A 56 -1.14 -24.64 10.10
N ARG A 57 -1.01 -23.52 9.39
CA ARG A 57 -1.86 -23.18 8.23
C ARG A 57 -1.74 -24.20 7.09
N ASP A 58 -0.54 -24.69 6.80
CA ASP A 58 -0.34 -25.72 5.77
C ASP A 58 -1.02 -27.04 6.15
N LEU A 59 -0.95 -27.42 7.44
CA LEU A 59 -1.65 -28.61 7.96
C LEU A 59 -3.17 -28.44 7.95
N GLU A 60 -3.68 -27.24 8.25
CA GLU A 60 -5.11 -26.93 8.14
C GLU A 60 -5.59 -27.05 6.69
N ALA A 61 -4.83 -26.51 5.74
CA ALA A 61 -5.15 -26.62 4.32
C ALA A 61 -5.15 -28.09 3.85
N GLN A 62 -4.20 -28.91 4.30
CA GLN A 62 -4.18 -30.34 4.01
C GLN A 62 -5.38 -31.06 4.65
N ARG A 63 -5.73 -30.74 5.90
CA ARG A 63 -6.88 -31.33 6.60
C ARG A 63 -8.19 -31.04 5.86
N ASP A 64 -8.34 -29.81 5.39
CA ASP A 64 -9.56 -29.31 4.76
C ASP A 64 -9.63 -29.68 3.25
N ASP A 65 -8.58 -30.30 2.68
CA ASP A 65 -8.62 -30.84 1.32
C ASP A 65 -9.70 -31.96 1.24
N PRO A 66 -10.61 -31.90 0.24
CA PRO A 66 -11.62 -32.93 0.02
C PRO A 66 -11.07 -34.34 -0.19
N LYS A 67 -9.82 -34.47 -0.64
CA LYS A 67 -9.13 -35.75 -0.92
C LYS A 67 -8.54 -36.40 0.33
N THR A 68 -8.41 -35.65 1.42
CA THR A 68 -7.86 -36.13 2.68
C THR A 68 -8.86 -37.06 3.35
N GLY A 69 -8.43 -38.29 3.63
CA GLY A 69 -9.26 -39.30 4.29
C GLY A 69 -9.54 -38.97 5.76
N ASP A 70 -10.62 -39.50 6.33
CA ASP A 70 -11.05 -39.15 7.69
C ASP A 70 -10.01 -39.48 8.78
N GLU A 71 -9.26 -40.57 8.62
CA GLU A 71 -8.18 -40.93 9.54
C GLU A 71 -7.03 -39.91 9.47
N GLU A 72 -6.62 -39.52 8.26
CA GLU A 72 -5.60 -38.49 8.04
C GLU A 72 -6.06 -37.13 8.58
N ARG A 73 -7.33 -36.76 8.38
CA ARG A 73 -7.91 -35.54 8.98
C ARG A 73 -7.81 -35.53 10.50
N SER A 74 -8.08 -36.66 11.15
CA SER A 74 -7.97 -36.76 12.62
C SER A 74 -6.52 -36.65 13.09
N GLN A 75 -5.57 -37.23 12.37
CA GLN A 75 -4.15 -37.13 12.67
C GLN A 75 -3.65 -35.68 12.51
N LEU A 76 -4.03 -35.02 11.40
CA LEU A 76 -3.72 -33.61 11.15
C LEU A 76 -4.33 -32.70 12.23
N ALA A 77 -5.57 -32.93 12.65
CA ALA A 77 -6.20 -32.17 13.73
C ALA A 77 -5.44 -32.27 15.06
N THR A 78 -4.93 -33.47 15.40
CA THR A 78 -4.11 -33.67 16.61
C THR A 78 -2.75 -32.98 16.49
N ALA A 79 -2.12 -33.06 15.32
CA ALA A 79 -0.85 -32.37 15.04
C ALA A 79 -1.00 -30.85 15.15
N ILE A 80 -2.06 -30.28 14.56
CA ILE A 80 -2.40 -28.85 14.66
C ILE A 80 -2.58 -28.47 16.13
N SER A 81 -3.43 -29.18 16.87
CA SER A 81 -3.69 -28.86 18.28
C SER A 81 -2.42 -28.92 19.14
N THR A 82 -1.53 -29.87 18.88
CA THR A 82 -0.24 -29.98 19.58
C THR A 82 0.65 -28.76 19.31
N LEU A 83 0.74 -28.34 18.06
CA LEU A 83 1.53 -27.16 17.68
C LEU A 83 0.94 -25.88 18.28
N GLU A 84 -0.39 -25.71 18.26
CA GLU A 84 -1.05 -24.53 18.84
C GLU A 84 -0.85 -24.41 20.35
N GLN A 85 -0.84 -25.54 21.06
CA GLN A 85 -0.57 -25.59 22.51
C GLN A 85 0.90 -25.31 22.85
N ALA A 86 1.82 -25.60 21.92
CA ALA A 86 3.24 -25.30 22.10
C ALA A 86 3.57 -23.81 21.96
N ILE A 87 2.68 -23.01 21.35
CA ILE A 87 2.85 -21.57 21.20
C ILE A 87 2.70 -20.87 22.57
N THR A 88 3.77 -20.22 23.02
CA THR A 88 3.78 -19.55 24.33
C THR A 88 3.04 -18.20 24.32
N PRO A 89 2.59 -17.70 25.49
CA PRO A 89 2.02 -16.36 25.60
C PRO A 89 2.97 -15.25 25.10
N GLU A 90 4.28 -15.39 25.34
CA GLU A 90 5.30 -14.43 24.91
C GLU A 90 5.41 -14.38 23.38
N GLN A 91 5.39 -15.55 22.73
CA GLN A 91 5.36 -15.66 21.27
C GLN A 91 4.09 -15.01 20.69
N ARG A 92 2.92 -15.23 21.31
CA ARG A 92 1.67 -14.55 20.90
C ARG A 92 1.77 -13.03 21.05
N ALA A 93 2.38 -12.55 22.13
CA ALA A 93 2.59 -11.13 22.35
C ALA A 93 3.55 -10.52 21.31
N GLN A 94 4.63 -11.22 20.95
CA GLN A 94 5.56 -10.80 19.89
C GLN A 94 4.86 -10.68 18.54
N LEU A 95 4.05 -11.68 18.17
CA LEU A 95 3.27 -11.62 16.93
C LEU A 95 2.27 -10.45 16.91
N LEU A 96 1.60 -10.19 18.03
CA LEU A 96 0.68 -9.05 18.14
C LEU A 96 1.43 -7.71 18.03
N ALA A 97 2.61 -7.61 18.63
CA ALA A 97 3.45 -6.42 18.51
C ALA A 97 3.93 -6.19 17.06
N ALA A 98 4.38 -7.25 16.38
CA ALA A 98 4.79 -7.20 14.98
C ALA A 98 3.65 -6.78 14.07
N ARG A 99 2.46 -7.38 14.22
CA ARG A 99 1.24 -6.97 13.50
C ARG A 99 0.90 -5.51 13.68
N ARG A 100 1.01 -5.01 14.92
CA ARG A 100 0.75 -3.61 15.21
C ARG A 100 1.77 -2.71 14.51
N ALA A 101 3.04 -3.09 14.50
CA ALA A 101 4.08 -2.37 13.78
C ALA A 101 3.83 -2.35 12.26
N THR A 102 3.39 -3.47 11.68
CA THR A 102 2.96 -3.54 10.26
C THR A 102 1.82 -2.57 9.98
N ILE A 103 0.76 -2.56 10.81
CA ILE A 103 -0.40 -1.66 10.65
C ILE A 103 0.03 -0.19 10.76
N ASP A 104 0.88 0.14 11.72
CA ASP A 104 1.34 1.52 11.90
C ASP A 104 2.26 1.96 10.75
N ALA A 105 3.08 1.05 10.20
CA ALA A 105 3.91 1.30 9.02
C ALA A 105 3.07 1.47 7.74
N ASP A 106 2.00 0.69 7.59
CA ASP A 106 1.05 0.79 6.47
C ASP A 106 0.34 2.15 6.48
N ARG A 107 -0.14 2.58 7.67
CA ARG A 107 -0.71 3.92 7.84
C ARG A 107 0.29 5.02 7.47
N ALA A 108 1.54 4.91 7.92
CA ALA A 108 2.57 5.90 7.61
C ALA A 108 2.92 5.95 6.11
N TYR A 109 2.80 4.82 5.40
CA TYR A 109 2.95 4.77 3.95
C TYR A 109 1.78 5.45 3.24
N GLU A 110 0.55 5.15 3.62
CA GLU A 110 -0.65 5.77 3.04
C GLU A 110 -0.72 7.28 3.34
N ASP A 111 -0.35 7.72 4.54
CA ASP A 111 -0.25 9.15 4.87
C ASP A 111 0.76 9.87 3.96
N ALA A 112 1.93 9.25 3.71
CA ALA A 112 2.94 9.81 2.82
C ALA A 112 2.48 9.84 1.35
N ARG A 113 1.71 8.83 0.91
CA ARG A 113 1.09 8.83 -0.41
C ARG A 113 0.06 9.93 -0.52
N GLN A 114 -0.83 10.08 0.45
CA GLN A 114 -1.85 11.13 0.44
C GLN A 114 -1.21 12.52 0.36
N GLU A 115 -0.14 12.81 1.12
CA GLU A 115 0.53 14.12 1.07
C GLU A 115 1.13 14.40 -0.33
N TYR A 116 1.62 13.36 -1.02
CA TYR A 116 2.12 13.49 -2.38
C TYR A 116 1.00 13.65 -3.40
N GLU A 117 -0.07 12.88 -3.28
CA GLU A 117 -1.27 13.00 -4.11
C GLU A 117 -1.86 14.41 -4.01
N ASP A 118 -2.05 14.93 -2.79
CA ASP A 118 -2.51 16.30 -2.55
C ASP A 118 -1.59 17.34 -3.22
N TRP A 119 -0.27 17.09 -3.19
CA TRP A 119 0.70 17.94 -3.87
C TRP A 119 0.57 17.90 -5.40
N VAL A 120 0.30 16.74 -5.99
CA VAL A 120 0.06 16.58 -7.44
C VAL A 120 -1.27 17.22 -7.83
N LEU A 121 -2.35 16.92 -7.12
CA LEU A 121 -3.70 17.45 -7.40
C LEU A 121 -3.73 18.98 -7.37
N ALA A 122 -3.02 19.60 -6.42
CA ALA A 122 -2.91 21.06 -6.32
C ALA A 122 -2.17 21.72 -7.51
N ARG A 123 -1.54 20.93 -8.37
CA ARG A 123 -0.76 21.39 -9.55
C ARG A 123 -1.41 20.99 -10.88
N LEU A 124 -2.51 20.27 -10.83
CA LEU A 124 -3.29 19.96 -12.02
C LEU A 124 -3.87 21.25 -12.60
N GLN A 125 -3.89 21.31 -13.92
CA GLN A 125 -4.53 22.35 -14.71
C GLN A 125 -5.30 21.72 -15.85
N THR A 126 -6.28 22.44 -16.37
CA THR A 126 -6.96 22.08 -17.61
C THR A 126 -6.42 22.90 -18.77
N ASP A 127 -6.39 22.31 -19.96
CA ASP A 127 -5.95 22.99 -21.18
C ASP A 127 -6.95 24.03 -21.70
N ASP A 128 -8.25 23.82 -21.42
CA ASP A 128 -9.36 24.63 -21.89
C ASP A 128 -9.94 25.60 -20.84
N GLY A 129 -9.37 25.64 -19.64
CA GLY A 129 -9.81 26.49 -18.53
C GLY A 129 -11.01 25.96 -17.74
N THR A 130 -11.49 24.75 -18.03
CA THR A 130 -12.49 24.05 -17.20
C THR A 130 -12.00 23.94 -15.75
N PRO A 131 -12.84 24.15 -14.72
CA PRO A 131 -12.43 23.94 -13.34
C PRO A 131 -11.84 22.54 -13.12
N VAL A 132 -10.67 22.45 -12.49
CA VAL A 132 -10.00 21.16 -12.26
C VAL A 132 -10.88 20.19 -11.47
N ALA A 133 -11.66 20.70 -10.50
CA ALA A 133 -12.61 19.89 -9.74
C ALA A 133 -13.65 19.19 -10.64
N GLU A 134 -14.19 19.90 -11.62
CA GLU A 134 -15.14 19.35 -12.60
C GLU A 134 -14.49 18.29 -13.50
N ALA A 135 -13.25 18.55 -13.95
CA ALA A 135 -12.50 17.58 -14.75
C ALA A 135 -12.13 16.31 -13.94
N LEU A 136 -11.87 16.45 -12.64
CA LEU A 136 -11.59 15.32 -11.73
C LEU A 136 -12.83 14.46 -11.49
N GLU A 137 -14.03 15.02 -11.44
CA GLU A 137 -15.29 14.24 -11.31
C GLU A 137 -15.52 13.31 -12.52
N LEU A 138 -14.97 13.67 -13.68
CA LEU A 138 -15.06 12.86 -14.90
C LEU A 138 -13.87 11.91 -15.11
N ALA A 139 -12.80 12.08 -14.33
CA ALA A 139 -11.62 11.25 -14.44
C ALA A 139 -11.85 9.88 -13.81
N THR A 140 -11.39 8.82 -14.48
CA THR A 140 -11.35 7.50 -13.86
C THR A 140 -10.22 7.42 -12.84
N LYS A 141 -10.39 6.54 -11.84
CA LYS A 141 -9.34 6.26 -10.85
C LYS A 141 -8.01 5.90 -11.52
N ASP A 142 -8.03 5.05 -12.54
CA ASP A 142 -6.82 4.63 -13.25
C ASP A 142 -6.11 5.79 -13.96
N GLN A 143 -6.86 6.76 -14.50
CA GLN A 143 -6.28 7.95 -15.13
C GLN A 143 -5.57 8.85 -14.10
N ILE A 144 -6.19 9.06 -12.94
CA ILE A 144 -5.59 9.87 -11.87
C ILE A 144 -4.40 9.13 -11.26
N ASP A 145 -4.54 7.84 -10.97
CA ASP A 145 -3.43 7.01 -10.48
C ASP A 145 -2.24 7.06 -11.44
N ALA A 146 -2.47 7.04 -12.76
CA ALA A 146 -1.41 7.10 -13.74
C ALA A 146 -0.72 8.48 -13.78
N MET A 147 -1.46 9.58 -13.60
CA MET A 147 -0.88 10.94 -13.48
C MET A 147 -0.11 11.15 -12.18
N VAL A 148 -0.61 10.60 -11.07
CA VAL A 148 0.02 10.76 -9.75
C VAL A 148 1.25 9.84 -9.63
N TRP A 149 1.17 8.60 -10.11
CA TRP A 149 2.15 7.56 -9.78
C TRP A 149 3.03 7.07 -10.95
N ASN A 150 2.63 7.26 -12.22
CA ASN A 150 3.29 6.67 -13.39
C ASN A 150 3.96 7.70 -14.33
N ASP A 151 4.32 8.89 -13.81
CA ASP A 151 4.97 9.98 -14.57
C ASP A 151 4.21 10.43 -15.84
N LEU A 152 2.89 10.26 -15.89
CA LEU A 152 2.09 10.83 -16.98
C LEU A 152 1.90 12.34 -16.80
N GLU A 153 2.39 13.11 -17.77
CA GLU A 153 2.28 14.57 -17.77
C GLU A 153 0.86 15.05 -18.13
N GLU A 154 0.07 14.24 -18.85
CA GLU A 154 -1.30 14.56 -19.26
C GLU A 154 -2.26 13.36 -19.31
N SER A 155 -3.55 13.61 -19.06
CA SER A 155 -4.66 12.66 -19.24
C SER A 155 -5.89 13.37 -19.83
N SER A 156 -6.69 12.68 -20.65
CA SER A 156 -7.87 13.27 -21.30
C SER A 156 -9.17 12.76 -20.69
N VAL A 157 -10.09 13.67 -20.36
CA VAL A 157 -11.43 13.37 -19.82
C VAL A 157 -12.53 13.83 -20.77
N PRO A 158 -13.72 13.20 -20.75
CA PRO A 158 -14.89 13.70 -21.47
C PRO A 158 -15.20 15.17 -21.09
N GLN A 159 -15.81 15.95 -21.98
CA GLN A 159 -16.26 17.31 -21.64
C GLN A 159 -17.60 17.25 -20.91
N LEU A 160 -17.77 18.09 -19.88
CA LEU A 160 -19.11 18.45 -19.39
C LEU A 160 -19.76 19.32 -20.48
N GLY A 161 -20.91 18.86 -20.98
CA GLY A 161 -21.69 19.55 -22.00
C GLY A 161 -22.48 20.73 -21.45
#